data_AF-A0A841JPK1-F1
#
_entry.id   AF-A0A841JPK1-F1
#
_cell.length_a   1.000
_cell.length_b   1.000
_cell.length_c   1.000
_cell.angle_alpha   90.00
_cell.angle_beta   90.00
_cell.angle_gamma   90.00
#
_symmetry.space_group_name_H-M   'P 1'
#
loop_
_entity.id
_entity.type
_entity.pdbx_description
1 polymer ?
#
loop_
_entity_poly.entity_id
_entity_poly.type
_entity_poly.pdbx_seq_one_letter_code
_entity_poly.pdbx_strand_id
1 'polypeptide(L)'
;MRETDAIVAEVREALTAKQEEINKAGDAAIAYEKEAFKKRQKEFVHFERNAAGLTCTASQKPSVIDSYKKDAEVLLGEISRILV
;
A
#
# COMPACT_ATOMS: atom_id res chain seq x y z
N MET A 1 0.72 -14.24 13.52
CA MET A 1 0.87 -13.19 12.50
C MET A 1 0.86 -11.85 13.23
N ARG A 2 1.82 -10.95 12.98
CA ARG A 2 1.81 -9.61 13.59
C ARG A 2 0.66 -8.82 12.95
N GLU A 3 -0.02 -7.96 13.71
CA GLU A 3 -1.13 -7.15 13.20
C GLU A 3 -0.74 -6.29 12.00
N THR A 4 0.52 -5.85 11.96
CA THR A 4 1.12 -5.13 10.82
C THR A 4 1.24 -5.98 9.56
N ASP A 5 1.41 -7.30 9.68
CA ASP A 5 1.51 -8.20 8.52
C ASP A 5 0.18 -8.26 7.76
N ALA A 6 -0.94 -8.26 8.49
CA ALA A 6 -2.28 -8.23 7.89
C ALA A 6 -2.54 -6.90 7.17
N ILE A 7 -2.10 -5.78 7.75
CA ILE A 7 -2.19 -4.45 7.12
C ILE A 7 -1.35 -4.40 5.84
N VAL A 8 -0.11 -4.94 5.87
CA VAL A 8 0.74 -5.03 4.67
C VAL A 8 0.11 -5.89 3.59
N ALA A 9 -0.52 -7.02 3.97
CA ALA A 9 -1.20 -7.89 3.03
C ALA A 9 -2.35 -7.15 2.32
N GLU A 10 -3.17 -6.39 3.04
CA GLU A 10 -4.29 -5.63 2.45
C GLU A 10 -3.82 -4.62 1.40
N VAL A 11 -2.77 -3.85 1.69
CA VAL A 11 -2.22 -2.88 0.73
C VAL A 11 -1.60 -3.60 -0.47
N ARG A 12 -0.96 -4.75 -0.26
CA ARG A 12 -0.41 -5.58 -1.34
C ARG A 12 -1.51 -6.10 -2.26
N GLU A 13 -2.61 -6.61 -1.69
CA GLU A 13 -3.76 -7.10 -2.46
C GLU A 13 -4.37 -5.98 -3.31
N ALA A 14 -4.52 -4.78 -2.76
CA ALA A 14 -4.98 -3.61 -3.50
C ALA A 14 -4.06 -3.25 -4.67
N LEU A 15 -2.72 -3.28 -4.47
CA LEU A 15 -1.76 -3.06 -5.56
C LEU A 15 -1.83 -4.15 -6.63
N THR A 16 -1.97 -5.41 -6.23
CA THR A 16 -2.11 -6.53 -7.17
C THR A 16 -3.38 -6.38 -8.00
N ALA A 17 -4.51 -6.11 -7.37
CA ALA A 17 -5.77 -5.87 -8.08
C ALA A 17 -5.63 -4.71 -9.08
N LYS A 18 -5.00 -3.60 -8.66
CA LYS A 18 -4.78 -2.44 -9.53
C LYS A 18 -3.85 -2.74 -10.70
N GLN A 19 -2.81 -3.55 -10.48
CA GLN A 19 -1.93 -4.03 -11.54
C GLN A 19 -2.71 -4.85 -12.58
N GLU A 20 -3.63 -5.70 -12.15
CA GLU A 20 -4.48 -6.48 -13.05
C GLU A 20 -5.42 -5.60 -13.86
N GLU A 21 -6.02 -4.57 -13.24
CA GLU A 21 -6.81 -3.57 -13.96
C GLU A 21 -5.97 -2.90 -15.04
N ILE A 22 -4.76 -2.43 -14.72
CA ILE A 22 -3.87 -1.73 -15.66
C ILE A 22 -3.46 -2.66 -16.82
N ASN A 23 -3.19 -3.92 -16.51
CA ASN A 23 -2.87 -4.92 -17.52
C ASN A 23 -4.05 -5.18 -18.46
N LYS A 24 -5.29 -5.17 -17.96
CA LYS A 24 -6.51 -5.33 -18.77
C LYS A 24 -6.78 -4.11 -19.65
N ALA A 25 -6.51 -2.89 -19.17
CA ALA A 25 -6.62 -1.67 -19.97
C ALA A 25 -5.56 -1.60 -21.09
N GLY A 26 -4.44 -2.30 -20.95
CA GLY A 26 -3.42 -2.42 -22.00
C GLY A 26 -2.74 -1.08 -22.33
N ASP A 27 -2.59 -0.78 -23.61
CA ASP A 27 -2.04 0.51 -24.08
C ASP A 27 -3.02 1.69 -23.94
N ALA A 28 -4.30 1.43 -23.65
CA ALA A 28 -5.28 2.49 -23.38
C ALA A 28 -5.07 3.16 -22.01
N ALA A 29 -4.38 2.48 -21.08
CA ALA A 29 -3.97 3.09 -19.82
C ALA A 29 -2.95 4.21 -20.10
N ILE A 30 -3.36 5.43 -19.81
CA ILE A 30 -2.58 6.67 -20.00
C ILE A 30 -1.22 6.49 -19.32
N ALA A 31 -0.13 6.89 -19.98
CA ALA A 31 1.24 6.79 -19.43
C ALA A 31 1.34 7.38 -18.01
N TYR A 32 0.58 8.45 -17.73
CA TYR A 32 0.44 9.07 -16.42
C TYR A 32 -0.03 8.10 -15.32
N GLU A 33 -1.01 7.25 -15.61
CA GLU A 33 -1.56 6.29 -14.64
C GLU A 33 -0.58 5.14 -14.37
N LYS A 34 0.18 4.72 -15.40
CA LYS A 34 1.28 3.76 -15.24
C LYS A 34 2.40 4.33 -14.37
N GLU A 35 2.70 5.62 -14.48
CA GLU A 35 3.68 6.29 -13.61
C GLU A 35 3.16 6.47 -12.17
N ALA A 36 1.88 6.87 -12.02
CA ALA A 36 1.22 6.97 -10.72
C ALA A 36 1.24 5.62 -10.00
N PHE A 37 0.95 4.53 -10.69
CA PHE A 37 1.02 3.17 -10.17
C PHE A 37 2.45 2.76 -9.76
N LYS A 38 3.46 3.01 -10.61
CA LYS A 38 4.86 2.77 -10.26
C LYS A 38 5.30 3.55 -9.01
N LYS A 39 4.81 4.78 -8.84
CA LYS A 39 5.05 5.57 -7.62
C LYS A 39 4.48 4.85 -6.39
N ARG A 40 3.22 4.37 -6.46
CA ARG A 40 2.61 3.62 -5.33
C ARG A 40 3.34 2.34 -5.00
N GLN A 41 3.85 1.61 -6.00
CA GLN A 41 4.68 0.43 -5.76
C GLN A 41 5.94 0.77 -4.95
N LYS A 42 6.60 1.90 -5.26
CA LYS A 42 7.76 2.36 -4.48
C LYS A 42 7.37 2.73 -3.05
N GLU A 43 6.26 3.44 -2.87
CA GLU A 43 5.74 3.81 -1.54
C GLU A 43 5.41 2.56 -0.71
N PHE A 44 4.80 1.54 -1.32
CA PHE A 44 4.53 0.26 -0.67
C PHE A 44 5.79 -0.48 -0.23
N VAL A 45 6.87 -0.48 -1.02
CA VAL A 45 8.14 -1.09 -0.59
C VAL A 45 8.69 -0.43 0.67
N HIS A 46 8.57 0.90 0.79
CA HIS A 46 8.97 1.60 2.01
C HIS A 46 8.03 1.28 3.18
N PHE A 47 6.72 1.27 2.91
CA PHE A 47 5.69 0.90 3.88
C PHE A 47 5.93 -0.50 4.47
N GLU A 48 6.14 -1.51 3.62
CA GLU A 48 6.42 -2.89 4.04
C GLU A 48 7.71 -3.01 4.86
N ARG A 49 8.78 -2.33 4.44
CA ARG A 49 10.04 -2.30 5.21
C ARG A 49 9.85 -1.68 6.59
N ASN A 50 9.02 -0.63 6.69
CA ASN A 50 8.70 -0.02 7.97
C ASN A 50 7.94 -0.98 8.89
N ALA A 51 7.02 -1.81 8.37
CA ALA A 51 6.38 -2.89 9.15
C ALA A 51 7.38 -3.87 9.75
N ALA A 52 8.39 -4.28 8.96
CA ALA A 52 9.41 -5.21 9.44
C ALA A 52 10.32 -4.58 10.52
N GLY A 53 10.62 -3.29 10.40
CA GLY A 53 11.47 -2.53 11.31
C GLY A 53 10.75 -1.92 12.53
N LEU A 54 9.43 -2.09 12.61
CA LEU A 54 8.61 -1.50 13.66
C LEU A 54 8.91 -2.14 15.02
N THR A 55 9.61 -1.38 15.86
CA THR A 55 9.95 -1.74 17.25
C THR A 55 9.22 -0.81 18.21
N CYS A 56 8.49 -1.38 19.16
CA CYS A 56 7.75 -0.62 20.16
C CYS A 56 7.62 -1.42 21.45
N THR A 57 7.47 -0.72 22.57
CA THR A 57 7.13 -1.36 23.85
C THR A 57 5.64 -1.78 23.84
N ALA A 58 5.25 -2.71 24.72
CA ALA A 58 3.87 -3.21 24.78
C ALA A 58 2.83 -2.09 25.00
N SER A 59 3.16 -1.05 25.76
CA SER A 59 2.29 0.12 26.00
C SER A 59 2.18 1.05 24.80
N GLN A 60 3.19 1.07 23.92
CA GLN A 60 3.19 1.86 22.68
C GLN A 60 2.55 1.11 21.51
N LYS A 61 2.48 -0.23 21.58
CA LYS A 61 2.00 -1.08 20.49
C LYS A 61 0.63 -0.64 19.91
N PRO A 62 -0.40 -0.28 20.70
CA PRO A 62 -1.69 0.11 20.13
C PRO A 62 -1.62 1.40 19.30
N SER A 63 -0.94 2.44 19.80
CA SER A 63 -0.83 3.72 19.08
C SER A 63 0.04 3.61 17.85
N VAL A 64 1.08 2.77 17.90
CA VAL A 64 1.95 2.48 16.77
C VAL A 64 1.19 1.74 15.67
N ILE A 65 0.37 0.76 16.02
CA ILE A 65 -0.48 0.05 15.06
C ILE A 65 -1.56 0.98 14.47
N ASP A 66 -2.17 1.84 15.28
CA ASP A 66 -3.16 2.83 14.81
C ASP A 66 -2.57 3.79 13.78
N SER A 67 -1.38 4.34 14.05
CA SER A 67 -0.66 5.17 13.09
C SER A 67 -0.35 4.42 11.81
N TYR A 68 0.11 3.17 11.93
CA TYR A 68 0.43 2.36 10.75
C TYR A 68 -0.82 2.01 9.92
N LYS A 69 -1.98 1.82 10.56
CA LYS A 69 -3.28 1.67 9.86
C LYS A 69 -3.64 2.93 9.09
N LYS A 70 -3.48 4.12 9.69
CA LYS A 70 -3.72 5.40 8.99
C LYS A 70 -2.83 5.57 7.77
N ASP A 71 -1.55 5.22 7.89
CA ASP A 71 -0.62 5.23 6.76
C ASP A 71 -1.08 4.27 5.64
N ALA A 72 -1.59 3.10 6.02
CA ALA A 72 -2.18 2.14 5.08
C ALA A 72 -3.43 2.70 4.38
N GLU A 73 -4.35 3.31 5.13
CA GLU A 73 -5.58 3.92 4.59
C GLU A 73 -5.26 5.02 3.57
N VAL A 74 -4.24 5.84 3.85
CA VAL A 74 -3.77 6.87 2.90
C VAL A 74 -3.25 6.20 1.63
N LEU A 75 -2.41 5.17 1.74
CA LEU A 75 -1.84 4.48 0.58
C LEU A 75 -2.92 3.76 -0.24
N LEU A 76 -3.89 3.11 0.41
CA LEU A 76 -5.06 2.51 -0.24
C LEU A 76 -5.90 3.54 -0.98
N GLY A 77 -6.16 4.69 -0.35
CA GLY A 77 -6.87 5.80 -0.99
C GLY A 77 -6.13 6.29 -2.23
N GLU A 78 -4.81 6.45 -2.17
CA GLU A 78 -4.01 6.86 -3.32
C GLU A 78 -3.98 5.79 -4.44
N ILE A 79 -3.97 4.50 -4.10
CA ILE A 79 -4.07 3.40 -5.08
C ILE A 79 -5.44 3.43 -5.77
N SER A 80 -6.52 3.61 -5.01
CA SER A 80 -7.89 3.66 -5.55
C SER A 80 -8.12 4.82 -6.53
N ARG A 81 -7.37 5.91 -6.39
CA ARG A 81 -7.45 7.12 -7.24
C ARG A 81 -6.78 6.96 -8.61
N ILE A 82 -5.94 5.94 -8.79
CA ILE A 82 -5.35 5.63 -10.10
C ILE A 82 -6.50 5.27 -11.04
N LEU A 83 -6.63 6.01 -12.13
CA LEU A 83 -7.62 5.76 -13.15
C LEU A 83 -7.08 4.68 -14.09
N VAL A 84 -7.95 3.75 -14.49
CA VAL A 84 -7.56 2.60 -15.31
C VAL A 84 -8.56 2.39 -16.42
#